data_AF-A0A3D5BS47-F1
#
_entry.id   AF-A0A3D5BS47-F1
#
_cell.length_a   1.000
_cell.length_b   1.000
_cell.length_c   1.000
_cell.angle_alpha   90.00
_cell.angle_beta   90.00
_cell.angle_gamma   90.00
#
_symmetry.space_group_name_H-M   'P 1'
#
loop_
_entity.id
_entity.type
_entity.pdbx_description
1 polymer ?
#
loop_
_entity_poly.entity_id
_entity_poly.type
_entity_poly.pdbx_seq_one_letter_code
_entity_poly.pdbx_strand_id
1 'polypeptide(L)'
;MNILLIAGGWSGEREVALSGARQIEKGLTALGHSVTLFDPARDLRGLYAATQGHDFAFINLHGSPGEDGLIQCLLERIGMPFQGSDARGSLLALNKAVAKQIFEAAGLATPQWEFVPACHVNEWRPLLSFPIVVKPNNGGSSLGVGIIGCEEELDAYLAAPEIAGQDLLAEVLIRGQELTCGVLEGQTLPPILIRPKRGEFFDYDSKYLPGATEEICPAPVSDELTARLQSMARAAHDALGLSD
;
A
#
# COMPACT_ATOMS: atom_id res chain seq x y z
N MET A 1 23.87 -14.11 -8.84
CA MET A 1 23.15 -14.32 -7.57
C MET A 1 22.01 -15.28 -7.82
N ASN A 2 21.73 -16.12 -6.82
CA ASN A 2 20.52 -16.91 -6.70
C ASN A 2 19.50 -16.08 -5.92
N ILE A 3 18.39 -15.70 -6.55
CA ILE A 3 17.37 -14.82 -5.99
C ILE A 3 16.12 -15.64 -5.65
N LEU A 4 15.67 -15.52 -4.41
CA LEU A 4 14.38 -16.08 -3.97
C LEU A 4 13.29 -15.04 -4.23
N LEU A 5 12.50 -15.20 -5.29
CA LEU A 5 11.38 -14.30 -5.60
C LEU A 5 10.14 -14.74 -4.81
N ILE A 6 9.80 -14.01 -3.76
CA ILE A 6 8.66 -14.31 -2.89
C ILE A 6 7.43 -13.60 -3.44
N ALA A 7 6.45 -14.34 -3.96
CA ALA A 7 5.23 -13.76 -4.53
C ALA A 7 4.02 -14.68 -4.38
N GLY A 8 2.81 -14.14 -4.60
CA GLY A 8 1.56 -14.84 -4.35
C GLY A 8 0.99 -14.47 -2.99
N GLY A 9 1.11 -15.35 -2.00
CA GLY A 9 0.50 -15.11 -0.68
C GLY A 9 -1.02 -15.30 -0.67
N TRP A 10 -1.67 -14.90 0.41
CA TRP A 10 -3.11 -15.14 0.63
C TRP A 10 -3.91 -13.87 0.89
N SER A 11 -3.37 -12.71 0.50
CA SER A 11 -4.14 -11.46 0.47
C SER A 11 -5.14 -11.47 -0.69
N GLY A 12 -6.09 -10.53 -0.67
CA GLY A 12 -6.99 -10.27 -1.80
C GLY A 12 -6.26 -9.83 -3.08
N GLU A 13 -4.97 -9.51 -2.98
CA GLU A 13 -4.14 -8.96 -4.06
C GLU A 13 -3.20 -10.02 -4.69
N ARG A 14 -3.43 -11.30 -4.38
CA ARG A 14 -2.60 -12.43 -4.83
C ARG A 14 -2.34 -12.46 -6.34
N GLU A 15 -3.37 -12.25 -7.16
CA GLU A 15 -3.22 -12.31 -8.62
C GLU A 15 -2.37 -11.15 -9.17
N VAL A 16 -2.42 -9.98 -8.51
CA VAL A 16 -1.55 -8.84 -8.80
C VAL A 16 -0.10 -9.21 -8.49
N ALA A 17 0.14 -9.82 -7.33
CA ALA A 17 1.47 -10.30 -6.93
C ALA A 17 2.04 -11.35 -7.90
N LEU A 18 1.23 -12.32 -8.36
CA LEU A 18 1.68 -13.32 -9.34
C LEU A 18 1.89 -12.74 -10.75
N SER A 19 1.14 -11.71 -11.12
CA SER A 19 1.34 -11.00 -12.39
C SER A 19 2.65 -10.22 -12.39
N GLY A 20 2.91 -9.44 -11.33
CA GLY A 20 4.15 -8.68 -11.14
C GLY A 20 5.39 -9.58 -11.11
N ALA A 21 5.31 -10.72 -10.41
CA ALA A 21 6.40 -11.69 -10.31
C ALA A 21 6.91 -12.16 -11.67
N ARG A 22 6.02 -12.36 -12.66
CA ARG A 22 6.42 -12.76 -14.01
C ARG A 22 7.25 -11.70 -14.74
N GLN A 23 7.03 -10.42 -14.47
CA GLN A 23 7.82 -9.33 -15.06
C GLN A 23 9.16 -9.18 -14.34
N ILE A 24 9.15 -9.30 -13.01
CA ILE A 24 10.35 -9.28 -12.18
C ILE A 24 11.29 -10.44 -12.54
N GLU A 25 10.76 -11.66 -12.63
CA GLU A 25 11.53 -12.84 -13.03
C GLU A 25 12.21 -12.65 -14.40
N LYS A 26 11.48 -12.13 -15.38
CA LYS A 26 12.04 -11.80 -16.70
C LYS A 26 13.17 -10.77 -16.61
N GLY A 27 12.97 -9.69 -15.85
CA GLY A 27 13.97 -8.65 -15.65
C GLY A 27 15.23 -9.18 -14.97
N LEU A 28 15.09 -9.89 -13.86
CA LEU A 28 16.21 -10.48 -13.12
C LEU A 28 16.97 -11.53 -13.93
N THR A 29 16.25 -12.38 -14.67
CA THR A 29 16.87 -13.39 -15.55
C THR A 29 17.64 -12.72 -16.69
N ALA A 30 17.09 -11.66 -17.28
CA ALA A 30 17.78 -10.88 -18.34
C ALA A 30 19.08 -10.22 -17.84
N LEU A 31 19.15 -9.90 -16.53
CA LEU A 31 20.35 -9.41 -15.87
C LEU A 31 21.34 -10.52 -15.45
N GLY A 32 21.03 -11.79 -15.75
CA GLY A 32 21.91 -12.94 -15.48
C GLY A 32 21.76 -13.53 -14.08
N HIS A 33 20.70 -13.23 -13.36
CA HIS A 33 20.39 -13.86 -12.07
C HIS A 33 19.63 -15.19 -12.26
N SER A 34 19.83 -16.12 -11.33
CA SER A 34 19.00 -17.32 -11.20
C SER A 34 17.83 -16.99 -10.27
N VAL A 35 16.59 -17.25 -10.68
CA VAL A 35 15.39 -16.87 -9.91
C VAL A 35 14.59 -18.11 -9.53
N THR A 36 14.28 -18.24 -8.24
CA THR A 36 13.39 -19.28 -7.72
C THR A 36 12.13 -18.60 -7.17
N LEU A 37 10.98 -18.88 -7.77
CA LEU A 37 9.69 -18.42 -7.23
C LEU A 37 9.34 -19.19 -5.96
N PHE A 38 8.94 -18.47 -4.92
CA PHE A 38 8.44 -19.02 -3.67
C PHE A 38 7.11 -18.40 -3.29
N ASP A 39 6.10 -19.24 -3.06
CA ASP A 39 4.76 -18.80 -2.69
C ASP A 39 4.46 -19.23 -1.24
N PRO A 40 4.45 -18.29 -0.29
CA PRO A 40 4.24 -18.62 1.12
C PRO A 40 2.85 -19.20 1.39
N ALA A 41 1.85 -18.97 0.51
CA ALA A 41 0.53 -19.59 0.65
C ALA A 41 0.56 -21.11 0.42
N ARG A 42 1.56 -21.61 -0.30
CA ARG A 42 1.71 -23.04 -0.58
C ARG A 42 2.57 -23.74 0.46
N ASP A 43 3.59 -23.06 0.98
CA ASP A 43 4.51 -23.64 1.96
C ASP A 43 5.23 -22.59 2.83
N LEU A 44 4.51 -21.90 3.72
CA LEU A 44 5.15 -20.94 4.63
C LEU A 44 6.26 -21.59 5.49
N ARG A 45 6.11 -22.87 5.86
CA ARG A 45 7.09 -23.60 6.68
C ARG A 45 8.43 -23.78 5.96
N GLY A 46 8.39 -23.92 4.64
CA GLY A 46 9.57 -24.08 3.80
C GLY A 46 10.41 -22.81 3.62
N LEU A 47 9.93 -21.62 4.01
CA LEU A 47 10.59 -20.35 3.70
C LEU A 47 12.01 -20.29 4.27
N TYR A 48 12.23 -20.73 5.51
CA TYR A 48 13.57 -20.82 6.09
C TYR A 48 14.51 -21.72 5.28
N ALA A 49 14.03 -22.89 4.84
CA ALA A 49 14.86 -23.80 4.06
C ALA A 49 15.16 -23.22 2.67
N ALA A 50 14.17 -22.54 2.08
CA ALA A 50 14.32 -21.88 0.80
C ALA A 50 15.42 -20.80 0.85
N THR A 51 15.54 -20.03 1.93
CA THR A 51 16.59 -18.99 2.02
C THR A 51 18.01 -19.56 2.02
N GLN A 52 18.25 -20.79 2.47
CA GLN A 52 19.61 -21.35 2.59
C GLN A 52 20.37 -21.52 1.26
N GLY A 53 19.67 -21.53 0.13
CA GLY A 53 20.25 -21.66 -1.21
C GLY A 53 20.33 -20.36 -2.02
N HIS A 54 19.96 -19.23 -1.42
CA HIS A 54 19.83 -17.95 -2.12
C HIS A 54 20.73 -16.88 -1.51
N ASP A 55 21.11 -15.90 -2.31
CA ASP A 55 21.95 -14.77 -1.89
C ASP A 55 21.09 -13.56 -1.47
N PHE A 56 19.85 -13.49 -1.99
CA PHE A 56 18.95 -12.36 -1.84
C PHE A 56 17.49 -12.82 -1.99
N ALA A 57 16.58 -12.22 -1.22
CA ALA A 57 15.14 -12.41 -1.38
C ALA A 57 14.50 -11.18 -2.04
N PHE A 58 13.80 -11.39 -3.15
CA PHE A 58 13.00 -10.36 -3.79
C PHE A 58 11.54 -10.46 -3.35
N ILE A 59 11.04 -9.53 -2.53
CA ILE A 59 9.65 -9.55 -2.07
C ILE A 59 8.73 -8.90 -3.11
N ASN A 60 7.76 -9.65 -3.64
CA ASN A 60 6.68 -9.16 -4.50
C ASN A 60 5.34 -9.72 -4.03
N LEU A 61 4.98 -9.34 -2.80
CA LEU A 61 3.70 -9.59 -2.15
C LEU A 61 2.96 -8.26 -2.01
N HIS A 62 1.64 -8.32 -1.92
CA HIS A 62 0.79 -7.14 -1.73
C HIS A 62 -0.16 -7.37 -0.56
N GLY A 63 -0.37 -6.35 0.27
CA GLY A 63 -1.17 -6.44 1.47
C GLY A 63 -0.61 -7.40 2.53
N SER A 64 -1.49 -7.89 3.40
CA SER A 64 -1.14 -8.85 4.45
C SER A 64 -1.37 -10.31 4.01
N PRO A 65 -0.38 -11.20 4.08
CA PRO A 65 1.00 -10.98 4.53
C PRO A 65 1.89 -10.47 3.38
N GLY A 66 2.86 -9.62 3.70
CA GLY A 66 3.87 -9.19 2.72
C GLY A 66 4.29 -7.74 2.87
N GLU A 67 3.34 -6.83 3.02
CA GLU A 67 3.60 -5.41 3.26
C GLU A 67 3.46 -5.04 4.75
N ASP A 68 3.08 -6.01 5.60
CA ASP A 68 2.79 -5.85 7.03
C ASP A 68 3.99 -6.10 7.95
N GLY A 69 5.18 -6.34 7.38
CA GLY A 69 6.39 -6.61 8.13
C GLY A 69 6.58 -8.08 8.53
N LEU A 70 5.61 -8.98 8.29
CA LEU A 70 5.71 -10.38 8.72
C LEU A 70 6.85 -11.11 7.99
N ILE A 71 6.93 -10.96 6.67
CA ILE A 71 7.95 -11.63 5.85
C ILE A 71 9.32 -10.97 6.06
N GLN A 72 9.35 -9.65 6.16
CA GLN A 72 10.53 -8.85 6.48
C GLN A 72 11.15 -9.30 7.80
N CYS A 73 10.36 -9.40 8.87
CA CYS A 73 10.83 -9.83 10.20
C CYS A 73 11.45 -11.23 10.16
N LEU A 74 10.85 -12.14 9.38
CA LEU A 74 11.41 -13.48 9.20
C LEU A 74 12.74 -13.44 8.45
N LEU A 75 12.85 -12.67 7.36
CA LEU A 75 14.08 -12.53 6.58
C LEU A 75 15.19 -11.86 7.40
N GLU A 76 14.89 -10.81 8.16
CA GLU A 76 15.79 -10.16 9.11
C GLU A 76 16.31 -11.15 10.16
N ARG A 77 15.41 -11.95 10.74
CA ARG A 77 15.79 -12.95 11.74
C ARG A 77 16.70 -14.03 11.17
N ILE A 78 16.52 -14.37 9.90
CA ILE A 78 17.37 -15.32 9.16
C ILE A 78 18.70 -14.68 8.77
N GLY A 79 18.75 -13.35 8.63
CA GLY A 79 19.88 -12.64 8.03
C GLY A 79 19.90 -12.71 6.50
N MET A 80 18.75 -12.94 5.86
CA MET A 80 18.61 -12.93 4.41
C MET A 80 18.42 -11.48 3.92
N PRO A 81 19.31 -10.94 3.07
CA PRO A 81 19.10 -9.61 2.47
C PRO A 81 17.87 -9.58 1.57
N PHE A 82 17.12 -8.49 1.59
CA PHE A 82 15.95 -8.23 0.74
C PHE A 82 15.84 -6.74 0.40
N GLN A 83 14.99 -6.39 -0.57
CA GLN A 83 14.76 -5.00 -1.00
C GLN A 83 13.57 -4.37 -0.29
N GLY A 84 13.54 -3.04 -0.22
CA GLY A 84 12.50 -2.28 0.45
C GLY A 84 12.66 -2.19 1.96
N SER A 85 11.59 -1.77 2.62
CA SER A 85 11.63 -1.38 4.02
C SER A 85 11.70 -2.56 4.97
N ASP A 86 12.36 -2.35 6.11
CA ASP A 86 12.43 -3.28 7.23
C ASP A 86 11.03 -3.62 7.80
N ALA A 87 10.97 -4.56 8.74
CA ALA A 87 9.72 -5.00 9.34
C ALA A 87 8.96 -3.87 10.04
N ARG A 88 9.69 -2.94 10.68
CA ARG A 88 9.11 -1.81 11.39
C ARG A 88 8.51 -0.80 10.42
N GLY A 89 9.27 -0.38 9.40
CA GLY A 89 8.82 0.56 8.38
C GLY A 89 7.59 0.02 7.64
N SER A 90 7.64 -1.25 7.25
CA SER A 90 6.52 -1.95 6.60
C SER A 90 5.25 -1.92 7.46
N LEU A 91 5.35 -2.31 8.74
CA LEU A 91 4.22 -2.27 9.68
C LEU A 91 3.64 -0.86 9.88
N LEU A 92 4.51 0.14 10.04
CA LEU A 92 4.10 1.53 10.26
C LEU A 92 3.42 2.12 9.03
N ALA A 93 3.92 1.82 7.82
CA ALA A 93 3.37 2.32 6.57
C ALA A 93 2.01 1.68 6.23
N LEU A 94 1.84 0.37 6.50
CA LEU A 94 0.60 -0.31 6.16
C LEU A 94 -0.58 0.10 7.07
N ASN A 95 -0.29 0.48 8.32
CA ASN A 95 -1.31 0.94 9.26
C ASN A 95 -1.59 2.44 9.06
N LYS A 96 -2.72 2.75 8.40
CA LYS A 96 -3.04 4.13 7.99
C LYS A 96 -3.19 5.08 9.17
N ALA A 97 -3.84 4.67 10.27
CA ALA A 97 -3.99 5.50 11.46
C ALA A 97 -2.64 5.84 12.10
N VAL A 98 -1.75 4.84 12.24
CA VAL A 98 -0.40 5.05 12.78
C VAL A 98 0.44 5.94 11.86
N ALA A 99 0.41 5.68 10.54
CA ALA A 99 1.10 6.52 9.57
C ALA A 99 0.66 7.98 9.65
N LYS A 100 -0.66 8.23 9.78
CA LYS A 100 -1.21 9.58 9.91
C LYS A 100 -0.76 10.28 11.20
N GLN A 101 -0.72 9.58 12.34
CA GLN A 101 -0.17 10.15 13.57
C GLN A 101 1.30 10.55 13.42
N ILE A 102 2.11 9.72 12.75
CA ILE A 102 3.51 10.02 12.46
C ILE A 102 3.63 11.24 11.54
N PHE A 103 2.80 11.30 10.50
CA PHE A 103 2.76 12.44 9.59
C PHE A 103 2.38 13.74 10.29
N GLU A 104 1.34 13.73 11.13
CA GLU A 104 0.94 14.90 11.91
C GLU A 104 2.04 15.36 12.87
N ALA A 105 2.69 14.41 13.58
CA ALA A 105 3.81 14.70 14.46
C ALA A 105 5.02 15.29 13.71
N ALA A 106 5.20 14.92 12.44
CA ALA A 106 6.22 15.46 11.54
C ALA A 106 5.79 16.78 10.85
N GLY A 107 4.60 17.29 11.12
CA GLY A 107 4.07 18.51 10.48
C GLY A 107 3.64 18.32 9.02
N LEU A 108 3.42 17.07 8.58
CA LEU A 108 2.93 16.75 7.25
C LEU A 108 1.41 16.85 7.20
N ALA A 109 0.91 17.37 6.07
CA ALA A 109 -0.52 17.50 5.86
C ALA A 109 -1.18 16.13 5.60
N THR A 110 -2.26 15.87 6.31
CA THR A 110 -3.13 14.71 6.10
C THR A 110 -4.58 15.12 6.33
N PRO A 111 -5.58 14.49 5.68
CA PRO A 111 -6.99 14.81 5.94
C PRO A 111 -7.34 14.62 7.41
N GLN A 112 -8.22 15.46 7.95
CA GLN A 112 -8.85 15.22 9.26
C GLN A 112 -9.49 13.84 9.28
N TRP A 113 -9.36 13.13 10.40
CA TRP A 113 -9.64 11.71 10.44
C TRP A 113 -10.09 11.21 11.82
N GLU A 114 -10.75 10.05 11.81
CA GLU A 114 -11.15 9.28 12.98
C GLU A 114 -10.73 7.82 12.80
N PHE A 115 -10.18 7.22 13.85
CA PHE A 115 -9.95 5.78 13.90
C PHE A 115 -11.06 5.09 14.69
N VAL A 116 -11.58 4.01 14.14
CA VAL A 116 -12.69 3.24 14.69
C VAL A 116 -12.22 1.80 14.89
N PRO A 117 -11.95 1.38 16.13
CA PRO A 117 -11.56 0.01 16.38
C PRO A 117 -12.72 -0.94 16.07
N ALA A 118 -12.42 -2.14 15.58
CA ALA A 118 -13.40 -3.15 15.15
C ALA A 118 -14.50 -3.41 16.21
N CYS A 119 -14.14 -3.35 17.49
CA CYS A 119 -15.07 -3.56 18.60
C CYS A 119 -16.11 -2.46 18.77
N HIS A 120 -15.92 -1.28 18.17
CA HIS A 120 -16.85 -0.14 18.25
C HIS A 120 -17.50 0.20 16.90
N VAL A 121 -17.16 -0.51 15.81
CA VAL A 121 -17.63 -0.19 14.45
C VAL A 121 -19.17 -0.14 14.37
N ASN A 122 -19.87 -1.09 14.99
CA ASN A 122 -21.34 -1.17 14.92
C ASN A 122 -22.06 -0.01 15.63
N GLU A 123 -21.41 0.64 16.58
CA GLU A 123 -21.98 1.74 17.37
C GLU A 123 -21.42 3.11 16.96
N TRP A 124 -20.47 3.11 16.02
CA TRP A 124 -19.77 4.32 15.61
C TRP A 124 -20.70 5.26 14.85
N ARG A 125 -20.58 6.54 15.19
CA ARG A 125 -21.14 7.67 14.43
C ARG A 125 -20.02 8.71 14.26
N PRO A 126 -19.77 9.19 13.03
CA PRO A 126 -18.68 10.12 12.77
C PRO A 126 -18.93 11.47 13.43
N LEU A 127 -17.87 12.09 13.95
CA LEU A 127 -17.82 13.51 14.32
C LEU A 127 -17.54 14.38 13.07
N LEU A 128 -16.90 13.80 12.06
CA LEU A 128 -16.70 14.41 10.74
C LEU A 128 -18.04 14.67 10.02
N SER A 129 -18.12 15.79 9.32
CA SER A 129 -19.27 16.11 8.47
C SER A 129 -19.20 15.38 7.13
N PHE A 130 -20.33 14.85 6.69
CA PHE A 130 -20.46 14.24 5.36
C PHE A 130 -20.23 15.25 4.21
N PRO A 131 -19.72 14.80 3.04
CA PRO A 131 -19.30 13.43 2.76
C PRO A 131 -17.93 13.07 3.36
N ILE A 132 -17.80 11.82 3.79
CA ILE A 132 -16.56 11.25 4.34
C ILE A 132 -16.10 10.07 3.50
N VAL A 133 -14.81 9.75 3.58
CA VAL A 133 -14.24 8.51 3.04
C VAL A 133 -14.01 7.56 4.21
N VAL A 134 -14.56 6.35 4.14
CA VAL A 134 -14.35 5.29 5.14
C VAL A 134 -13.60 4.13 4.48
N LYS A 135 -12.59 3.59 5.16
CA LYS A 135 -11.75 2.51 4.63
C LYS A 135 -11.17 1.62 5.73
N PRO A 136 -10.87 0.34 5.44
CA PRO A 136 -10.09 -0.49 6.34
C PRO A 136 -8.74 0.15 6.70
N ASN A 137 -8.40 0.12 7.98
CA ASN A 137 -7.19 0.75 8.51
C ASN A 137 -5.93 0.09 7.93
N ASN A 138 -5.92 -1.24 7.81
CA ASN A 138 -4.84 -2.02 7.19
C ASN A 138 -5.26 -2.51 5.79
N GLY A 139 -4.28 -2.77 4.93
CA GLY A 139 -4.51 -3.32 3.58
C GLY A 139 -4.41 -2.29 2.44
N GLY A 140 -4.40 -2.80 1.21
CA GLY A 140 -4.14 -2.04 -0.02
C GLY A 140 -5.27 -2.06 -1.05
N SER A 141 -4.93 -1.67 -2.27
CA SER A 141 -5.79 -1.74 -3.48
C SER A 141 -7.17 -1.06 -3.45
N SER A 142 -7.42 -0.13 -2.52
CA SER A 142 -8.74 0.50 -2.36
C SER A 142 -9.88 -0.49 -2.04
N LEU A 143 -9.55 -1.70 -1.57
CA LEU A 143 -10.55 -2.68 -1.16
C LEU A 143 -11.27 -2.17 0.10
N GLY A 144 -12.60 -2.17 0.06
CA GLY A 144 -13.44 -1.70 1.15
C GLY A 144 -13.45 -0.18 1.34
N VAL A 145 -12.95 0.62 0.39
CA VAL A 145 -13.09 2.09 0.46
C VAL A 145 -14.52 2.49 0.07
N GLY A 146 -15.20 3.26 0.91
CA GLY A 146 -16.52 3.82 0.65
C GLY A 146 -16.52 5.34 0.79
N ILE A 147 -17.18 6.03 -0.14
CA ILE A 147 -17.52 7.45 0.01
C ILE A 147 -18.95 7.52 0.53
N ILE A 148 -19.11 8.09 1.72
CA ILE A 148 -20.35 8.08 2.47
C ILE A 148 -20.88 9.52 2.53
N GLY A 149 -22.06 9.74 1.95
CA GLY A 149 -22.71 11.04 1.85
C GLY A 149 -23.74 11.33 2.95
N CYS A 150 -24.23 10.30 3.64
CA CYS A 150 -25.20 10.45 4.74
C CYS A 150 -25.17 9.25 5.70
N GLU A 151 -25.94 9.33 6.78
CA GLU A 151 -26.02 8.26 7.80
C GLU A 151 -26.57 6.94 7.25
N GLU A 152 -27.55 6.99 6.34
CA GLU A 152 -28.14 5.78 5.75
C GLU A 152 -27.13 5.01 4.90
N GLU A 153 -26.27 5.73 4.17
CA GLU A 153 -25.17 5.14 3.40
C GLU A 153 -24.10 4.56 4.34
N LEU A 154 -23.87 5.19 5.50
CA LEU A 154 -22.96 4.67 6.51
C LEU A 154 -23.46 3.33 7.05
N ASP A 155 -24.72 3.25 7.45
CA ASP A 155 -25.31 2.01 7.98
C ASP A 155 -25.24 0.88 6.94
N ALA A 156 -25.47 1.18 5.66
CA ALA A 156 -25.33 0.22 4.57
C ALA A 156 -23.88 -0.25 4.39
N TYR A 157 -22.91 0.67 4.43
CA TYR A 157 -21.48 0.34 4.35
C TYR A 157 -21.01 -0.54 5.51
N LEU A 158 -21.42 -0.21 6.74
CA LEU A 158 -21.05 -0.96 7.94
C LEU A 158 -21.66 -2.37 7.99
N ALA A 159 -22.81 -2.58 7.35
CA ALA A 159 -23.44 -3.89 7.23
C ALA A 159 -22.77 -4.83 6.20
N ALA A 160 -21.85 -4.32 5.38
CA ALA A 160 -21.20 -5.09 4.35
C ALA A 160 -20.27 -6.17 4.96
N PRO A 161 -20.39 -7.46 4.57
CA PRO A 161 -19.60 -8.55 5.15
C PRO A 161 -18.08 -8.36 5.09
N GLU A 162 -17.57 -7.67 4.07
CA GLU A 162 -16.16 -7.35 3.87
C GLU A 162 -15.62 -6.31 4.88
N ILE A 163 -16.50 -5.52 5.49
CA ILE A 163 -16.18 -4.52 6.51
C ILE A 163 -16.24 -5.13 7.92
N ALA A 164 -17.01 -6.20 8.09
CA ALA A 164 -17.20 -6.84 9.38
C ALA A 164 -15.87 -7.28 10.02
N GLY A 165 -15.64 -6.84 11.27
CA GLY A 165 -14.45 -7.20 12.05
C GLY A 165 -13.16 -6.46 11.69
N GLN A 166 -13.22 -5.49 10.78
CA GLN A 166 -12.08 -4.64 10.43
C GLN A 166 -12.00 -3.41 11.35
N ASP A 167 -10.78 -2.97 11.67
CA ASP A 167 -10.58 -1.60 12.13
C ASP A 167 -10.76 -0.65 10.95
N LEU A 168 -11.42 0.50 11.17
CA LEU A 168 -11.72 1.46 10.13
C LEU A 168 -11.01 2.80 10.37
N LEU A 169 -10.76 3.50 9.28
CA LEU A 169 -10.30 4.88 9.25
C LEU A 169 -11.32 5.69 8.44
N ALA A 170 -11.86 6.73 9.05
CA ALA A 170 -12.73 7.70 8.40
C ALA A 170 -11.97 9.01 8.17
N GLU A 171 -12.15 9.64 7.03
CA GLU A 171 -11.48 10.88 6.64
C GLU A 171 -12.45 11.86 5.98
N VAL A 172 -12.17 13.16 6.11
CA VAL A 172 -12.84 14.17 5.30
C VAL A 172 -12.54 13.94 3.82
N LEU A 173 -13.56 14.01 2.96
CA LEU A 173 -13.37 13.90 1.52
C LEU A 173 -12.58 15.10 1.00
N ILE A 174 -11.37 14.86 0.49
CA ILE A 174 -10.57 15.88 -0.21
C ILE A 174 -10.94 15.89 -1.70
N ARG A 175 -11.40 17.03 -2.19
CA ARG A 175 -11.67 17.24 -3.62
C ARG A 175 -10.44 17.85 -4.28
N GLY A 176 -9.95 17.22 -5.35
CA GLY A 176 -8.78 17.69 -6.07
C GLY A 176 -8.24 16.68 -7.07
N GLN A 177 -7.01 16.90 -7.50
CA GLN A 177 -6.26 15.97 -8.34
C GLN A 177 -5.55 14.94 -7.47
N GLU A 178 -5.55 13.69 -7.90
CA GLU A 178 -4.80 12.61 -7.25
C GLU A 178 -3.42 12.49 -7.87
N LEU A 179 -2.37 12.59 -7.05
CA LEU A 179 -0.98 12.50 -7.47
C LEU A 179 -0.24 11.50 -6.60
N THR A 180 0.70 10.77 -7.19
CA THR A 180 1.64 9.91 -6.47
C THR A 180 3.08 10.29 -6.83
N CYS A 181 4.02 10.12 -5.91
CA CYS A 181 5.43 10.40 -6.11
C CYS A 181 6.25 9.29 -5.45
N GLY A 182 6.94 8.50 -6.28
CA GLY A 182 7.78 7.40 -5.82
C GLY A 182 9.09 7.89 -5.20
N VAL A 183 9.64 7.11 -4.30
CA VAL A 183 10.99 7.28 -3.76
C VAL A 183 11.80 6.02 -4.13
N LEU A 184 13.02 6.22 -4.62
CA LEU A 184 13.95 5.16 -4.96
C LEU A 184 15.36 5.57 -4.54
N GLU A 185 16.01 4.73 -3.72
CA GLU A 185 17.30 5.00 -3.09
C GLU A 185 17.33 6.39 -2.39
N GLY A 186 16.21 6.76 -1.76
CA GLY A 186 16.03 8.06 -1.10
C GLY A 186 15.88 9.25 -2.08
N GLN A 187 15.85 9.02 -3.39
CA GLN A 187 15.58 10.05 -4.39
C GLN A 187 14.12 10.03 -4.81
N THR A 188 13.50 11.21 -4.86
CA THR A 188 12.12 11.35 -5.29
C THR A 188 12.02 11.37 -6.81
N LEU A 189 11.15 10.52 -7.34
CA LEU A 189 10.90 10.39 -8.77
C LEU A 189 9.89 11.47 -9.24
N PRO A 190 9.76 11.69 -10.57
CA PRO A 190 8.74 12.59 -11.10
C PRO A 190 7.33 12.18 -10.62
N PRO A 191 6.51 13.13 -10.10
CA PRO A 191 5.14 12.83 -9.73
C PRO A 191 4.32 12.35 -10.92
N ILE A 192 3.35 11.49 -10.65
CA ILE A 192 2.40 10.95 -11.62
C ILE A 192 1.01 11.49 -11.28
N LEU A 193 0.34 12.09 -12.27
CA LEU A 193 -1.06 12.46 -12.14
C LEU A 193 -1.91 11.22 -12.45
N ILE A 194 -2.76 10.84 -11.51
CA ILE A 194 -3.73 9.75 -11.64
C ILE A 194 -5.08 10.38 -11.95
N ARG A 195 -5.62 10.12 -13.14
CA ARG A 195 -6.92 10.65 -13.58
C ARG A 195 -7.85 9.49 -13.95
N PRO A 196 -8.86 9.18 -13.13
CA PRO A 196 -9.91 8.24 -13.52
C PRO A 196 -10.63 8.75 -14.77
N LYS A 197 -10.86 7.89 -15.78
CA LYS A 197 -11.61 8.26 -17.00
C LYS A 197 -13.12 8.17 -16.82
N ARG A 198 -13.59 7.45 -15.79
CA ARG A 198 -15.00 7.32 -15.40
C ARG A 198 -15.07 7.33 -13.87
N GLY A 199 -16.05 8.04 -13.31
CA GLY A 199 -16.22 8.20 -11.87
C GLY A 199 -15.49 9.42 -11.28
N GLU A 200 -15.84 9.79 -10.06
CA GLU A 200 -15.19 10.89 -9.32
C GLU A 200 -13.95 10.43 -8.53
N PHE A 201 -13.63 9.11 -8.49
CA PHE A 201 -12.60 8.55 -7.61
C PHE A 201 -11.84 7.35 -8.22
N PHE A 202 -10.63 7.07 -7.70
CA PHE A 202 -9.74 5.98 -8.09
C PHE A 202 -10.03 4.70 -7.26
N ASP A 203 -11.02 3.92 -7.70
CA ASP A 203 -11.43 2.64 -7.08
C ASP A 203 -10.63 1.41 -7.58
N TYR A 204 -10.87 0.24 -6.99
CA TYR A 204 -10.19 -1.02 -7.36
C TYR A 204 -10.37 -1.36 -8.85
N ASP A 205 -11.59 -1.20 -9.37
CA ASP A 205 -11.90 -1.47 -10.78
C ASP A 205 -11.11 -0.53 -11.71
N SER A 206 -10.93 0.74 -11.32
CA SER A 206 -10.12 1.72 -12.06
C SER A 206 -8.61 1.42 -12.08
N LYS A 207 -8.11 0.65 -11.10
CA LYS A 207 -6.68 0.26 -11.00
C LYS A 207 -6.31 -0.92 -11.90
N TYR A 208 -7.26 -1.84 -12.15
CA TYR A 208 -6.94 -3.13 -12.80
C TYR A 208 -7.67 -3.39 -14.11
N LEU A 209 -8.66 -2.56 -14.49
CA LEU A 209 -9.26 -2.60 -15.82
C LEU A 209 -8.40 -1.82 -16.84
N PRO A 210 -7.88 -2.47 -17.91
CA PRO A 210 -7.12 -1.79 -18.94
C PRO A 210 -7.89 -0.61 -19.53
N GLY A 211 -7.35 0.60 -19.38
CA GLY A 211 -7.88 1.82 -19.97
C GLY A 211 -8.86 2.63 -19.10
N ALA A 212 -9.11 2.24 -17.85
CA ALA A 212 -10.03 2.94 -16.93
C ALA A 212 -9.43 4.23 -16.32
N THR A 213 -8.10 4.33 -16.24
CA THR A 213 -7.38 5.48 -15.68
C THR A 213 -6.33 5.99 -16.66
N GLU A 214 -6.09 7.29 -16.67
CA GLU A 214 -4.97 7.95 -17.33
C GLU A 214 -3.89 8.26 -16.29
N GLU A 215 -2.70 7.69 -16.44
CA GLU A 215 -1.52 7.97 -15.62
C GLU A 215 -0.55 8.82 -16.44
N ILE A 216 -0.35 10.08 -16.04
CA ILE A 216 0.49 11.03 -16.78
C ILE A 216 1.77 11.28 -15.98
N CYS A 217 2.90 10.86 -16.56
CA CYS A 217 4.24 11.04 -15.98
C CYS A 217 5.19 11.71 -17.00
N PRO A 218 5.82 12.84 -16.65
CA PRO A 218 5.63 13.62 -15.43
C PRO A 218 4.24 14.25 -15.34
N ALA A 219 3.72 14.46 -14.13
CA ALA A 219 2.45 15.14 -13.89
C ALA A 219 2.47 16.56 -14.49
N PRO A 220 1.40 16.99 -15.21
CA PRO A 220 1.34 18.30 -15.85
C PRO A 220 1.00 19.40 -14.85
N VAL A 221 1.88 19.64 -13.89
CA VAL A 221 1.77 20.66 -12.82
C VAL A 221 2.97 21.60 -12.86
N SER A 222 2.91 22.73 -12.14
CA SER A 222 4.03 23.68 -12.08
C SER A 222 5.27 23.06 -11.43
N ASP A 223 6.45 23.55 -11.79
CA ASP A 223 7.72 23.11 -11.18
C ASP A 223 7.73 23.32 -9.66
N GLU A 224 7.10 24.39 -9.19
CA GLU A 224 6.91 24.66 -7.76
C GLU A 224 6.08 23.57 -7.07
N LEU A 225 4.97 23.14 -7.69
CA LEU A 225 4.14 22.07 -7.14
C LEU A 225 4.88 20.72 -7.21
N THR A 226 5.60 20.45 -8.30
CA THR A 226 6.46 19.26 -8.42
C THR A 226 7.47 19.19 -7.27
N ALA A 227 8.22 20.27 -7.04
CA ALA A 227 9.21 20.33 -5.95
C ALA A 227 8.57 20.13 -4.57
N ARG A 228 7.37 20.71 -4.36
CA ARG A 228 6.62 20.53 -3.11
C ARG A 228 6.16 19.08 -2.92
N LEU A 229 5.62 18.43 -3.96
CA LEU A 229 5.19 17.03 -3.91
C LEU A 229 6.37 16.10 -3.61
N GLN A 230 7.49 16.31 -4.28
CA GLN A 230 8.72 15.57 -4.04
C GLN A 230 9.23 15.78 -2.60
N SER A 231 9.25 17.02 -2.11
CA SER A 231 9.64 17.30 -0.72
C SER A 231 8.71 16.61 0.29
N MET A 232 7.41 16.58 0.04
CA MET A 232 6.43 15.91 0.91
C MET A 232 6.60 14.39 0.89
N ALA A 233 6.80 13.80 -0.30
CA ALA A 233 7.04 12.36 -0.44
C ALA A 233 8.30 11.92 0.31
N ARG A 234 9.40 12.68 0.17
CA ARG A 234 10.63 12.42 0.90
C ARG A 234 10.45 12.52 2.42
N ALA A 235 9.76 13.57 2.88
CA ALA A 235 9.53 13.76 4.30
C ALA A 235 8.62 12.67 4.90
N ALA A 236 7.60 12.22 4.17
CA ALA A 236 6.75 11.10 4.58
C ALA A 236 7.54 9.78 4.67
N HIS A 237 8.38 9.52 3.66
CA HIS A 237 9.28 8.37 3.61
C HIS A 237 10.23 8.33 4.82
N ASP A 238 10.90 9.45 5.09
CA ASP A 238 11.84 9.58 6.20
C ASP A 238 11.13 9.48 7.57
N ALA A 239 9.94 10.07 7.71
CA ALA A 239 9.17 10.06 8.96
C ALA A 239 8.73 8.64 9.37
N LEU A 240 8.39 7.80 8.40
CA LEU A 240 8.06 6.39 8.62
C LEU A 240 9.28 5.49 8.80
N GLY A 241 10.50 6.01 8.54
CA GLY A 241 11.73 5.24 8.60
C GLY A 241 11.85 4.21 7.48
N LEU A 242 11.30 4.53 6.31
CA LEU A 242 11.31 3.63 5.15
C LEU A 242 12.69 3.56 4.51
N SER A 243 12.92 2.45 3.82
CA SER A 243 14.08 2.18 2.99
C SER A 243 13.65 1.45 1.71
N ASP A 244 14.51 1.56 0.71
CA ASP A 244 14.29 1.21 -0.69
C ASP A 244 15.32 0.15 -1.11
#